data_AF-A0AB38ZGE1-F1
#
_entry.id   AF-A0AB38ZGE1-F1
#
_cell.length_a   1.000
_cell.length_b   1.000
_cell.length_c   1.000
_cell.angle_alpha   90.00
_cell.angle_beta   90.00
_cell.angle_gamma   90.00
#
_symmetry.space_group_name_H-M   'P 1'
#
loop_
_entity.id
_entity.type
_entity.pdbx_description
1 polymer ?
#
loop_
_entity_poly.entity_id
_entity_poly.type
_entity_poly.pdbx_seq_one_letter_code
_entity_poly.pdbx_strand_id
1 'polypeptide(L)'
;MLIVLCIFVFIYFMGLLSFCINRKHMLLMLLSLEFVVISLFFGLFAVLGFYSWEYYFVLIFLTVSVCEGVLGLALLVMLMRVYGSDYIQIFNLLW
;
A
#
# COMPACT_ATOMS: atom_id res chain seq x y z
N MET A 1 -14.34 15.38 13.37
CA MET A 1 -14.77 14.10 12.78
C MET A 1 -14.87 14.16 11.26
N LEU A 2 -15.79 14.96 10.70
CA LEU A 2 -15.97 15.06 9.25
C LEU A 2 -14.70 15.53 8.53
N ILE A 3 -14.01 16.53 9.09
CA ILE A 3 -12.73 17.03 8.56
C ILE A 3 -11.67 15.91 8.48
N VAL A 4 -11.59 15.05 9.51
CA VAL A 4 -10.62 13.93 9.54
C VAL A 4 -10.95 12.89 8.48
N LEU A 5 -12.24 12.58 8.29
CA LEU A 5 -12.70 11.68 7.23
C LEU A 5 -12.42 12.27 5.83
N CYS A 6 -12.64 13.58 5.63
CA CYS A 6 -12.30 14.24 4.37
C CYS A 6 -10.79 14.19 4.09
N ILE A 7 -9.95 14.40 5.10
CA ILE A 7 -8.49 14.30 4.98
C ILE A 7 -8.09 12.86 4.64
N PHE A 8 -8.66 11.86 5.31
CA PHE A 8 -8.43 10.44 5.01
C PHE A 8 -8.75 10.12 3.54
N VAL A 9 -9.95 10.49 3.07
CA VAL A 9 -10.38 10.24 1.69
C VAL A 9 -9.44 10.90 0.69
N PHE A 10 -9.02 12.13 0.97
CA PHE A 10 -8.09 12.85 0.10
C PHE A 10 -6.72 12.15 0.03
N ILE A 11 -6.14 11.77 1.17
CA ILE A 11 -4.85 11.09 1.23
C ILE A 11 -4.93 9.73 0.52
N TYR A 12 -6.00 8.97 0.75
CA TYR A 12 -6.24 7.68 0.10
C TYR A 12 -6.32 7.82 -1.43
N PHE A 13 -7.07 8.81 -1.93
CA PHE A 13 -7.15 9.08 -3.37
C PHE A 13 -5.80 9.48 -3.98
N MET A 14 -5.02 10.31 -3.29
CA MET A 14 -3.69 10.69 -3.75
C MET A 14 -2.72 9.49 -3.78
N GLY A 15 -2.84 8.57 -2.82
CA GLY A 15 -2.10 7.31 -2.82
C GLY A 15 -2.44 6.43 -4.01
N LEU A 16 -3.74 6.26 -4.30
CA LEU A 16 -4.20 5.49 -5.46
C LEU A 16 -3.74 6.12 -6.79
N LEU A 17 -3.80 7.44 -6.91
CA LEU A 17 -3.31 8.14 -8.11
C LEU A 17 -1.80 7.92 -8.31
N SER A 18 -1.02 8.01 -7.24
CA SER A 18 0.42 7.72 -7.26
C SER A 18 0.71 6.29 -7.73
N PHE A 19 -0.06 5.31 -7.25
CA PHE A 19 0.07 3.91 -7.68
C PHE A 19 -0.22 3.74 -9.18
N CYS A 20 -1.26 4.39 -9.71
CA CYS A 20 -1.61 4.31 -11.13
C CYS A 20 -0.57 4.94 -12.06
N ILE A 21 0.12 6.00 -11.61
CA ILE A 21 1.08 6.76 -12.45
C ILE A 21 2.46 6.08 -12.49
N ASN A 22 2.90 5.45 -11.39
CA ASN A 22 4.26 4.93 -11.23
C ASN A 22 4.51 3.55 -11.88
N ARG A 23 4.16 3.39 -13.17
CA ARG A 23 4.14 2.10 -13.88
C ARG A 23 5.51 1.53 -14.29
N LYS A 24 6.62 2.27 -14.12
CA LYS A 24 7.93 1.87 -14.68
C LYS A 24 8.75 0.99 -13.76
N HIS A 25 8.84 1.35 -12.48
CA HIS A 25 9.68 0.69 -11.51
C HIS A 25 8.81 0.01 -10.45
N MET A 26 8.99 -1.29 -10.24
CA MET A 26 8.21 -2.05 -9.28
C MET A 26 8.36 -1.52 -7.84
N LEU A 27 9.56 -1.08 -7.45
CA LEU A 27 9.82 -0.54 -6.11
C LEU A 27 8.97 0.70 -5.80
N LEU A 28 8.82 1.61 -6.76
CA LEU A 28 7.97 2.81 -6.63
C LEU A 28 6.48 2.45 -6.52
N MET A 29 6.06 1.35 -7.16
CA MET A 29 4.70 0.82 -6.97
C MET A 29 4.50 0.22 -5.57
N LEU A 30 5.47 -0.51 -5.03
CA LEU A 30 5.40 -1.06 -3.67
C LEU A 30 5.34 0.06 -2.62
N LEU A 31 6.15 1.11 -2.78
CA LEU A 31 6.15 2.25 -1.86
C LEU A 31 4.85 3.06 -1.91
N SER A 32 4.24 3.21 -3.09
CA SER A 32 2.90 3.82 -3.18
C SER A 32 1.80 2.94 -2.58
N LEU A 33 1.95 1.62 -2.59
CA LEU A 33 1.03 0.70 -1.93
C LEU A 33 1.14 0.79 -0.39
N GLU A 34 2.35 0.89 0.16
CA GLU A 34 2.56 1.14 1.59
C GLU A 34 1.93 2.47 2.03
N PHE A 35 2.02 3.51 1.21
CA PHE A 35 1.35 4.78 1.49
C PHE A 35 -0.18 4.65 1.54
N VAL A 36 -0.77 3.84 0.66
CA VAL A 36 -2.22 3.53 0.69
C VAL A 36 -2.58 2.78 1.98
N VAL A 37 -1.78 1.80 2.40
CA VAL A 37 -2.00 1.05 3.66
C VAL A 37 -1.97 1.97 4.88
N ILE A 38 -1.02 2.91 4.95
CA ILE A 38 -0.95 3.88 6.05
C ILE A 38 -2.18 4.79 6.07
N SER A 39 -2.66 5.23 4.89
CA SER A 39 -3.88 6.02 4.82
C SER A 39 -5.10 5.24 5.32
N LEU A 40 -5.22 3.96 4.96
CA LEU A 40 -6.28 3.06 5.46
C LEU A 40 -6.19 2.86 6.97
N PHE A 41 -4.99 2.67 7.52
CA PHE A 41 -4.76 2.59 8.96
C PHE A 41 -5.28 3.84 9.68
N PHE A 42 -4.97 5.03 9.17
CA PHE A 42 -5.45 6.30 9.73
C PHE A 42 -6.99 6.39 9.71
N GLY A 43 -7.63 5.99 8.62
CA GLY A 43 -9.09 5.94 8.51
C GLY A 43 -9.72 4.96 9.51
N LEU A 44 -9.14 3.77 9.64
CA LEU A 44 -9.62 2.71 10.55
C LEU A 44 -9.49 3.13 12.01
N PHE A 45 -8.36 3.73 12.38
CA PHE A 45 -8.13 4.28 13.72
C PHE A 45 -9.13 5.39 14.06
N ALA A 46 -9.39 6.31 13.11
CA ALA A 46 -10.36 7.38 13.31
C ALA A 46 -11.77 6.81 13.53
N VAL A 47 -12.22 5.87 12.69
CA VAL A 47 -13.56 5.26 12.80
C VAL A 47 -13.74 4.52 14.13
N LEU A 48 -12.78 3.69 14.53
CA LEU A 48 -12.85 2.94 15.80
C LEU A 48 -12.85 3.86 17.02
N GLY A 49 -12.09 4.96 16.96
CA GLY A 49 -12.07 5.98 18.01
C GLY A 49 -13.43 6.68 18.21
N PHE A 50 -14.24 6.81 17.16
CA PHE A 50 -15.58 7.39 17.29
C PHE A 50 -16.58 6.47 17.96
N TYR A 51 -16.51 5.18 17.67
CA TYR A 51 -17.46 4.23 18.24
C TYR A 51 -17.02 3.69 19.61
N SER A 52 -15.83 4.07 20.11
CA SER A 52 -15.20 3.53 21.33
C SER A 52 -14.99 2.01 21.29
N TRP A 53 -14.59 1.48 20.13
CA TRP A 53 -14.32 0.05 19.96
C TRP A 53 -12.88 -0.28 20.36
N GLU A 54 -12.61 -1.56 20.59
CA GLU A 54 -11.29 -2.08 20.90
C GLU A 54 -10.29 -1.77 19.75
N TYR A 55 -9.24 -1.01 20.06
CA TYR A 55 -8.13 -0.71 19.12
C TYR A 55 -7.33 -1.96 18.71
N TYR A 56 -7.61 -3.12 19.31
CA TYR A 56 -6.94 -4.38 19.01
C TYR A 56 -7.09 -4.79 17.52
N PHE A 57 -8.21 -4.45 16.89
CA PHE A 57 -8.43 -4.74 15.47
C PHE A 57 -7.43 -4.02 14.55
N VAL A 58 -7.00 -2.81 14.94
CA VAL A 58 -6.02 -2.01 14.19
C VAL A 58 -4.65 -2.69 14.15
N LEU A 59 -4.25 -3.35 15.24
CA LEU A 59 -3.00 -4.10 15.31
C LEU A 59 -3.03 -5.31 14.37
N ILE A 60 -4.14 -6.05 14.34
CA ILE A 60 -4.32 -7.19 13.42
C ILE A 60 -4.23 -6.70 11.98
N PHE A 61 -4.91 -5.61 11.63
CA PHE A 61 -4.82 -5.01 10.29
C PHE A 61 -3.38 -4.68 9.89
N LEU A 62 -2.61 -4.05 10.78
CA LEU A 62 -1.23 -3.67 10.50
C LEU A 62 -0.36 -4.91 10.26
N THR A 63 -0.49 -5.97 11.07
CA THR A 63 0.29 -7.20 10.87
C THR A 63 0.05 -7.86 9.51
N VAL A 64 -1.21 -7.98 9.08
CA VAL A 64 -1.54 -8.55 7.77
C VAL A 64 -1.00 -7.69 6.63
N SER A 65 -1.08 -6.36 6.76
CA SER A 65 -0.59 -5.44 5.74
C SER A 65 0.94 -5.50 5.54
N VAL A 66 1.70 -5.70 6.62
CA VAL A 66 3.16 -5.87 6.55
C VAL A 66 3.52 -7.19 5.85
N CYS A 67 2.74 -8.25 6.08
CA CYS A 67 2.96 -9.53 5.39
C CYS A 67 2.80 -9.41 3.87
N GLU A 68 1.80 -8.64 3.39
CA GLU A 68 1.65 -8.36 1.95
C GLU A 68 2.86 -7.58 1.39
N GLY A 69 3.36 -6.59 2.14
CA GLY A 69 4.58 -5.85 1.79
C GLY A 69 5.82 -6.75 1.65
N VAL A 70 6.03 -7.67 2.61
CA VAL A 70 7.15 -8.62 2.58
C VAL A 70 7.05 -9.57 1.38
N LEU A 71 5.85 -10.06 1.06
CA LEU A 71 5.62 -10.87 -0.14
C LEU A 71 5.95 -10.10 -1.42
N GLY A 72 5.53 -8.83 -1.50
CA GLY A 72 5.84 -7.94 -2.62
C GLY A 72 7.35 -7.70 -2.81
N LEU A 73 8.08 -7.49 -1.72
CA LEU A 73 9.54 -7.34 -1.74
C LEU A 73 10.25 -8.63 -2.14
N ALA A 74 9.79 -9.79 -1.66
CA ALA A 74 10.36 -11.08 -2.04
C ALA A 74 10.24 -11.33 -3.56
N LEU A 75 9.11 -10.96 -4.16
CA LEU A 75 8.90 -11.00 -5.61
C LEU A 75 9.86 -10.05 -6.34
N LEU A 76 10.05 -8.83 -5.83
CA LEU A 76 11.01 -7.87 -6.41
C LEU A 76 12.43 -8.44 -6.42
N VAL A 77 12.88 -9.05 -5.33
CA VAL A 77 14.20 -9.69 -5.25
C VAL A 77 14.33 -10.82 -6.28
N MET A 78 13.28 -11.63 -6.49
CA MET A 78 13.32 -12.65 -7.53
C MET A 78 13.42 -12.06 -8.94
N LEU A 79 12.66 -10.99 -9.25
CA LEU A 79 12.73 -10.32 -10.55
C LEU A 79 14.12 -9.75 -10.83
N MET A 80 14.74 -9.16 -9.81
CA MET A 80 16.11 -8.64 -9.93
C MET A 80 17.13 -9.74 -10.19
N ARG A 81 16.96 -10.94 -9.64
CA ARG A 81 17.87 -12.07 -9.91
C ARG A 81 17.70 -12.66 -11.31
N VAL A 82 16.50 -12.65 -11.87
CA VAL A 82 16.20 -13.27 -13.18
C VAL A 82 16.46 -12.30 -14.34
N TYR A 83 16.07 -11.03 -14.20
CA TYR A 83 16.09 -10.07 -15.30
C TYR A 83 17.07 -8.91 -15.11
N GLY A 84 17.69 -8.78 -13.93
CA GLY A 84 18.70 -7.77 -13.66
C GLY A 84 18.20 -6.33 -13.60
N SER A 85 16.89 -6.06 -13.74
CA SER A 85 16.32 -4.72 -13.63
C SER A 85 14.90 -4.70 -13.05
N ASP A 86 14.57 -3.63 -12.33
CA ASP A 86 13.28 -3.40 -11.66
C ASP A 86 12.15 -2.98 -12.61
N TYR A 87 12.40 -3.05 -13.93
CA TYR A 87 11.47 -2.57 -14.94
C TYR A 87 10.34 -3.56 -15.18
N ILE A 88 9.11 -3.10 -14.97
CA ILE A 88 7.88 -3.88 -15.21
C ILE A 88 7.72 -4.25 -16.70
N GLN A 89 8.40 -3.54 -17.61
CA GLN A 89 8.31 -3.76 -19.05
C GLN A 89 8.84 -5.15 -19.50
N ILE A 90 9.58 -5.87 -18.65
CA ILE A 90 10.08 -7.21 -18.96
C ILE A 90 8.95 -8.27 -18.92
N PHE A 91 7.83 -7.97 -18.24
CA PHE A 91 6.65 -8.84 -18.23
C PHE A 91 5.96 -8.98 -19.59
N ASN A 92 6.35 -8.22 -20.61
CA ASN A 92 5.90 -8.42 -21.99
C ASN A 92 6.31 -9.77 -22.59
N LEU A 93 7.17 -10.56 -21.92
CA LEU A 93 7.49 -11.94 -22.34
C LEU A 93 6.37 -12.96 -22.06
N LEU A 94 5.38 -12.60 -21.23
CA LEU A 94 4.23 -13.46 -20.89
C LEU A 94 3.04 -13.30 -21.83
N TRP A 95 3.11 -12.42 -22.84
CA TRP A 95 2.15 -12.30 -23.93
C TRP A 95 2.86 -12.50 -25.26
#